data_AF-A0A419GRT8-F1
#
_entry.id   AF-A0A419GRT8-F1
#
_cell.length_a   1.000
_cell.length_b   1.000
_cell.length_c   1.000
_cell.angle_alpha   90.00
_cell.angle_beta   90.00
_cell.angle_gamma   90.00
#
_symmetry.space_group_name_H-M   'P 1'
#
loop_
_entity.id
_entity.type
_entity.pdbx_description
1 polymer ?
#
loop_
_entity_poly.entity_id
_entity_poly.type
_entity_poly.pdbx_seq_one_letter_code
_entity_poly.pdbx_strand_id
1 'polypeptide(L)'
;MFPPVNRGHEAPDREARSSGESAQPAPGSSAARPRLAIVGVCGSGKSLLAEKLSGAGYDARPVAQEHSLVPALFRHGEPDAVIFLEATDETVARRKRSGWEPHLLKEQRGRLRLARREADIVLVTDEIDPDELAAQALRRLAGIF
;
A
#
# COMPACT_ATOMS: atom_id res chain seq x y z
N MET A 1 -64.81 -42.28 15.44
CA MET A 1 -63.87 -41.67 14.48
C MET A 1 -62.81 -40.94 15.31
N PHE A 2 -61.62 -41.52 15.48
CA PHE A 2 -60.52 -40.93 16.27
C PHE A 2 -59.92 -39.73 15.51
N PRO A 3 -59.51 -38.63 16.20
CA PRO A 3 -58.13 -38.54 16.74
C PRO A 3 -58.03 -37.61 18.00
N PRO A 4 -56.83 -37.22 18.47
CA PRO A 4 -55.66 -38.04 18.79
C PRO A 4 -55.19 -37.87 20.26
N VAL A 5 -54.26 -38.77 20.57
CA VAL A 5 -53.50 -39.03 21.79
C VAL A 5 -52.83 -37.78 22.38
N ASN A 6 -53.04 -37.56 23.68
CA ASN A 6 -52.30 -36.61 24.51
C ASN A 6 -51.12 -37.34 25.17
N ARG A 7 -49.89 -36.88 24.96
CA ARG A 7 -48.70 -37.39 25.65
C ARG A 7 -47.90 -36.21 26.18
N GLY A 8 -47.97 -36.02 27.49
CA GLY A 8 -47.21 -35.00 28.19
C GLY A 8 -45.73 -35.35 28.31
N HIS A 9 -44.94 -34.29 28.55
CA HIS A 9 -43.76 -34.36 29.39
C HIS A 9 -43.50 -32.98 30.01
N GLU A 10 -43.46 -32.96 31.34
CA GLU A 10 -43.05 -31.84 32.18
C GLU A 10 -41.52 -31.76 32.32
N ALA A 11 -41.04 -30.51 32.43
CA ALA A 11 -39.88 -30.00 33.19
C ALA A 11 -38.44 -30.33 32.70
N PRO A 12 -37.39 -29.58 33.15
CA PRO A 12 -37.37 -28.43 34.07
C PRO A 12 -36.54 -27.20 33.60
N ASP A 13 -36.66 -26.13 34.38
CA ASP A 13 -35.74 -24.98 34.45
C ASP A 13 -34.27 -25.38 34.66
N ARG A 14 -33.37 -24.66 33.98
CA ARG A 14 -31.98 -24.47 34.42
C ARG A 14 -31.46 -23.10 33.97
N GLU A 15 -31.47 -22.15 34.90
CA GLU A 15 -30.50 -21.06 34.93
C GLU A 15 -29.09 -21.63 35.15
N ALA A 16 -28.14 -21.24 34.30
CA ALA A 16 -26.72 -21.16 34.68
C ALA A 16 -25.92 -20.28 33.70
N ARG A 17 -25.76 -19.02 34.11
CA ARG A 17 -24.48 -18.30 34.29
C ARG A 17 -23.50 -18.14 33.12
N SER A 18 -23.26 -16.85 32.91
CA SER A 18 -21.98 -16.15 32.78
C SER A 18 -21.26 -16.19 31.43
N SER A 19 -21.30 -15.01 30.79
CA SER A 19 -20.11 -14.19 30.62
C SER A 19 -18.89 -14.92 30.06
N GLY A 20 -18.96 -15.19 28.75
CA GLY A 20 -17.80 -15.27 27.89
C GLY A 20 -17.79 -14.05 26.98
N GLU A 21 -17.72 -12.86 27.57
CA GLU A 21 -17.27 -11.65 26.86
C GLU A 21 -15.93 -12.04 26.22
N SER A 22 -15.94 -12.27 24.91
CA SER A 22 -14.72 -12.46 24.15
C SER A 22 -14.02 -11.11 24.21
N ALA A 23 -13.18 -10.95 25.23
CA ALA A 23 -12.44 -9.75 25.50
C ALA A 23 -11.74 -9.33 24.20
N GLN A 24 -12.26 -8.24 23.65
CA GLN A 24 -11.60 -7.47 22.62
C GLN A 24 -10.15 -7.24 23.08
N PRO A 25 -9.15 -7.40 22.21
CA PRO A 25 -7.81 -6.96 22.58
C PRO A 25 -7.88 -5.47 22.93
N ALA A 26 -7.39 -5.13 24.11
CA ALA A 26 -7.33 -3.77 24.62
C ALA A 26 -6.70 -2.82 23.58
N PRO A 27 -7.15 -1.54 23.49
CA PRO A 27 -6.51 -0.56 22.62
C PRO A 27 -5.17 -0.15 23.23
N GLY A 28 -4.14 -0.98 23.07
CA GLY A 28 -2.76 -0.54 23.14
C GLY A 28 -2.53 0.40 21.96
N SER A 29 -1.90 1.55 22.18
CA SER A 29 -1.64 2.55 21.16
C SER A 29 -1.05 1.90 19.90
N SER A 30 -1.87 1.76 18.86
CA SER A 30 -1.37 1.49 17.51
C SER A 30 -0.50 2.69 17.14
N ALA A 31 0.82 2.57 17.30
CA ALA A 31 1.73 3.56 16.77
C ALA A 31 1.37 3.75 15.29
N ALA A 32 1.03 4.98 14.90
CA ALA A 32 0.66 5.27 13.52
C ALA A 32 1.83 4.86 12.63
N ARG A 33 1.55 4.01 11.63
CA ARG A 33 2.57 3.60 10.67
C ARG A 33 2.96 4.81 9.82
N PRO A 34 4.25 5.09 9.60
CA PRO A 34 4.64 6.20 8.73
C PRO A 34 4.07 6.00 7.32
N ARG A 35 3.45 7.06 6.81
CA ARG A 35 2.74 7.10 5.52
C ARG A 35 3.71 7.45 4.41
N LEU A 36 3.81 6.59 3.40
CA LEU A 36 4.74 6.76 2.28
C LEU A 36 3.99 6.94 0.98
N ALA A 37 4.34 7.96 0.21
CA ALA A 37 3.88 8.14 -1.17
C ALA A 37 4.97 7.67 -2.15
N ILE A 38 4.65 6.69 -2.99
CA ILE A 38 5.59 6.16 -3.99
C ILE A 38 5.19 6.64 -5.38
N VAL A 39 6.08 7.36 -6.04
CA VAL A 39 5.87 8.03 -7.33
C VAL A 39 6.92 7.62 -8.34
N GLY A 40 6.61 7.74 -9.64
CA GLY A 40 7.50 7.34 -10.73
C GLY A 40 6.69 6.98 -11.97
N VAL A 41 7.36 6.71 -13.09
CA VAL A 41 6.72 6.34 -14.37
C VAL A 41 6.02 4.98 -14.29
N CYS A 42 5.13 4.68 -15.23
CA CYS A 42 4.57 3.33 -15.33
C CYS A 42 5.68 2.29 -15.52
N GLY A 43 5.65 1.18 -14.79
CA GLY A 43 6.70 0.15 -14.88
C GLY A 43 7.97 0.44 -14.08
N SER A 44 8.02 1.53 -13.30
CA SER A 44 9.15 1.79 -12.39
C SER A 44 9.19 0.87 -11.16
N GLY A 45 8.13 0.09 -10.90
CA GLY A 45 8.07 -0.82 -9.74
C GLY A 45 7.34 -0.26 -8.52
N LYS A 46 6.51 0.80 -8.68
CA LYS A 46 5.77 1.42 -7.56
C LYS A 46 4.98 0.42 -6.71
N SER A 47 4.16 -0.42 -7.34
CA SER A 47 3.29 -1.37 -6.63
C SER A 47 4.10 -2.44 -5.89
N LEU A 48 5.16 -2.95 -6.52
CA LEU A 48 6.09 -3.91 -5.92
C LEU A 48 6.75 -3.31 -4.66
N LEU A 49 7.26 -2.08 -4.75
CA LEU A 49 7.88 -1.44 -3.59
C LEU A 49 6.86 -1.14 -2.50
N ALA A 50 5.65 -0.71 -2.86
CA ALA A 50 4.56 -0.46 -1.90
C ALA A 50 4.20 -1.72 -1.10
N GLU A 51 4.10 -2.86 -1.78
CA GLU A 51 3.84 -4.16 -1.14
C GLU A 51 4.95 -4.52 -0.14
N LYS A 52 6.21 -4.43 -0.57
CA LYS A 52 7.36 -4.77 0.30
C LYS A 52 7.47 -3.84 1.52
N LEU A 53 7.28 -2.53 1.34
CA LEU A 53 7.31 -1.57 2.44
C LEU A 53 6.11 -1.73 3.38
N SER A 54 4.93 -2.08 2.85
CA SER A 54 3.77 -2.39 3.69
C SER A 54 4.01 -3.62 4.56
N GLY A 55 4.65 -4.66 4.00
CA GLY A 55 5.09 -5.84 4.76
C GLY A 55 6.14 -5.52 5.84
N ALA A 56 6.90 -4.45 5.67
CA ALA A 56 7.88 -3.96 6.64
C ALA A 56 7.31 -2.99 7.70
N GLY A 57 5.99 -2.75 7.71
CA GLY A 57 5.32 -1.95 8.74
C GLY A 57 5.05 -0.48 8.38
N TYR A 58 5.26 -0.08 7.14
CA TYR A 58 4.89 1.25 6.64
C TYR A 58 3.46 1.28 6.09
N ASP A 59 2.83 2.46 6.04
CA ASP A 59 1.61 2.69 5.25
C ASP A 59 2.01 3.22 3.87
N ALA A 60 2.43 2.31 2.98
CA ALA A 60 3.00 2.66 1.69
C ALA A 60 1.98 2.56 0.55
N ARG A 61 1.76 3.67 -0.16
CA ARG A 61 0.83 3.71 -1.30
C ARG A 61 1.51 4.12 -2.61
N PRO A 62 1.27 3.41 -3.72
CA PRO A 62 1.63 3.90 -5.03
C PRO A 62 0.72 5.07 -5.43
N VAL A 63 1.29 6.11 -6.00
CA VAL A 63 0.54 7.26 -6.51
C VAL A 63 0.65 7.31 -8.02
N ALA A 64 -0.49 7.37 -8.71
CA ALA A 64 -0.59 7.53 -10.16
C ALA A 64 -0.32 8.97 -10.61
N GLN A 65 0.74 9.60 -10.08
CA GLN A 65 1.11 10.99 -10.36
C GLN A 65 1.39 11.21 -11.85
N GLU A 66 1.94 10.20 -12.53
CA GLU A 66 2.24 10.22 -13.95
C GLU A 66 0.99 10.31 -14.85
N HIS A 67 -0.19 10.02 -14.29
CA HIS A 67 -1.49 10.09 -14.97
C HIS A 67 -2.33 11.28 -14.54
N SER A 68 -1.84 12.11 -13.61
CA SER A 68 -2.59 13.23 -13.06
C SER A 68 -2.15 14.57 -13.64
N LEU A 69 -3.12 15.45 -13.86
CA LEU A 69 -2.87 16.87 -14.16
C LEU A 69 -2.67 17.71 -12.90
N VAL A 70 -2.99 17.18 -11.71
CA VAL A 70 -2.72 17.84 -10.43
C VAL A 70 -1.23 17.65 -10.12
N PRO A 71 -0.39 18.72 -10.15
CA PRO A 71 1.06 18.55 -10.08
C PRO A 71 1.55 17.92 -8.76
N ALA A 72 0.81 18.16 -7.67
CA ALA A 72 1.17 17.76 -6.32
C ALA A 72 0.27 16.64 -5.75
N LEU A 73 -0.36 15.82 -6.60
CA LEU A 73 -1.22 14.71 -6.16
C LEU A 73 -0.51 13.78 -5.17
N PHE A 74 0.81 13.60 -5.30
CA PHE A 74 1.61 12.81 -4.38
C PHE A 74 1.54 13.27 -2.91
N ARG A 75 1.28 14.55 -2.66
CA ARG A 75 1.11 15.11 -1.31
C ARG A 75 -0.26 14.82 -0.68
N HIS A 76 -1.23 14.35 -1.47
CA HIS A 76 -2.58 14.06 -0.97
C HIS A 76 -2.55 12.98 0.13
N GLY A 77 -3.23 13.22 1.25
CA GLY A 77 -3.18 12.33 2.40
C GLY A 77 -1.93 12.49 3.27
N GLU A 78 -1.17 13.57 3.05
CA GLU A 78 -0.07 14.04 3.91
C GLU A 78 0.94 12.93 4.22
N PRO A 79 1.65 12.41 3.21
CA PRO A 79 2.66 11.39 3.46
C PRO A 79 3.79 11.97 4.33
N ASP A 80 4.31 11.16 5.24
CA ASP A 80 5.47 11.49 6.07
C ASP A 80 6.77 11.45 5.26
N ALA A 81 6.81 10.67 4.16
CA ALA A 81 7.89 10.72 3.17
C ALA A 81 7.42 10.36 1.74
N VAL A 82 8.12 10.90 0.75
CA VAL A 82 7.89 10.68 -0.68
C VAL A 82 9.09 9.95 -1.30
N ILE A 83 8.83 8.80 -1.93
CA ILE A 83 9.83 8.00 -2.64
C ILE A 83 9.61 8.11 -4.14
N PHE A 84 10.61 8.62 -4.85
CA PHE A 84 10.63 8.68 -6.31
C PHE A 84 11.42 7.52 -6.91
N LEU A 85 10.77 6.79 -7.81
CA LEU A 85 11.39 5.73 -8.60
C LEU A 85 11.77 6.25 -9.98
N GLU A 86 13.07 6.36 -10.20
CA GLU A 86 13.69 6.67 -11.48
C GLU A 86 13.86 5.38 -12.29
N ALA A 87 13.52 5.44 -13.58
CA ALA A 87 13.77 4.36 -14.53
C ALA A 87 14.11 4.97 -15.90
N THR A 88 15.10 4.39 -16.56
CA THR A 88 15.44 4.74 -17.95
C THR A 88 14.33 4.34 -18.91
N ASP A 89 14.34 4.96 -20.10
CA ASP A 89 13.39 4.61 -21.17
C ASP A 89 13.53 3.15 -21.58
N GLU A 90 14.76 2.65 -21.62
CA GLU A 90 15.08 1.26 -21.93
C GLU A 90 14.47 0.29 -20.90
N THR A 91 14.65 0.56 -19.60
CA THR A 91 14.05 -0.26 -18.53
C THR A 91 12.53 -0.25 -18.62
N VAL A 92 11.91 0.91 -18.87
CA VAL A 92 10.45 1.02 -19.01
C VAL A 92 9.95 0.27 -20.24
N ALA A 93 10.65 0.41 -21.38
CA ALA A 93 10.33 -0.29 -22.62
C ALA A 93 10.42 -1.81 -22.44
N ARG A 94 11.49 -2.31 -21.81
CA ARG A 94 11.69 -3.75 -21.53
C ARG A 94 10.59 -4.31 -20.61
N ARG A 95 10.14 -3.55 -19.62
CA ARG A 95 9.10 -3.98 -18.66
C ARG A 95 7.69 -3.90 -19.23
N LYS A 96 7.44 -3.01 -20.20
CA LYS A 96 6.13 -2.89 -20.86
C LYS A 96 6.02 -3.82 -22.06
N ARG A 97 5.21 -4.86 -21.94
CA ARG A 97 4.94 -5.81 -23.04
C ARG A 97 4.07 -5.25 -24.18
N SER A 98 3.32 -4.17 -23.94
CA SER A 98 2.50 -3.46 -24.96
C SER A 98 2.15 -2.03 -24.51
N GLY A 99 1.79 -1.16 -25.46
CA GLY A 99 1.34 0.21 -25.18
C GLY A 99 2.42 1.17 -24.66
N TRP A 100 3.69 0.86 -24.94
CA TRP A 100 4.81 1.78 -24.73
C TRP A 100 4.95 2.69 -25.95
N GLU A 101 4.91 3.99 -25.71
CA GLU A 101 5.13 5.02 -26.72
C GLU A 101 6.07 6.09 -26.14
N PRO A 102 7.15 6.46 -26.84
CA PRO A 102 8.13 7.44 -26.33
C PRO A 102 7.49 8.78 -25.91
N HIS A 103 6.48 9.22 -26.66
CA HIS A 103 5.79 10.48 -26.37
C HIS A 103 5.00 10.42 -25.04
N LEU A 104 4.33 9.30 -24.75
CA LEU A 104 3.62 9.11 -23.48
C LEU A 104 4.58 9.11 -22.29
N LEU A 105 5.77 8.51 -22.45
CA LEU A 105 6.77 8.49 -21.39
C LEU A 105 7.33 9.89 -21.10
N LYS A 106 7.54 10.70 -22.14
CA LYS A 106 7.93 12.11 -22.00
C LYS A 106 6.88 12.92 -21.24
N GLU A 107 5.59 12.73 -21.54
CA GLU A 107 4.49 13.39 -20.81
C GLU A 107 4.44 12.98 -19.34
N GLN A 108 4.55 11.67 -19.06
CA GLN A 108 4.62 11.14 -17.70
C GLN A 108 5.77 11.79 -16.90
N ARG A 109 6.98 11.85 -17.47
CA ARG A 109 8.12 12.54 -16.85
C ARG A 109 7.84 14.02 -16.60
N GLY A 110 7.16 14.69 -17.54
CA GLY A 110 6.74 16.09 -17.38
C GLY A 110 5.84 16.31 -16.15
N ARG A 111 4.86 15.43 -15.93
CA ARG A 111 3.97 15.46 -14.76
C ARG A 111 4.69 15.11 -13.45
N LEU A 112 5.74 14.31 -13.53
CA LEU A 112 6.54 13.86 -12.39
C LEU A 112 7.62 14.85 -11.93
N ARG A 113 7.88 15.94 -12.67
CA ARG A 113 8.96 16.91 -12.35
C ARG A 113 8.87 17.48 -10.94
N LEU A 114 7.66 17.80 -10.49
CA LEU A 114 7.44 18.32 -9.13
C LEU A 114 7.79 17.26 -8.09
N ALA A 115 7.24 16.06 -8.26
CA ALA A 115 7.47 14.94 -7.37
C ALA A 115 8.95 14.53 -7.29
N ARG A 116 9.68 14.55 -8.41
CA ARG A 116 11.13 14.27 -8.42
C ARG A 116 11.93 15.29 -7.63
N ARG A 117 11.58 16.58 -7.75
CA ARG A 117 12.30 17.66 -7.09
C ARG A 117 12.12 17.64 -5.58
N GLU A 118 10.96 17.19 -5.11
CA GLU A 118 10.54 17.26 -3.71
C GLU A 118 10.52 15.91 -3.01
N ALA A 119 10.97 14.84 -3.67
CA ALA A 119 11.07 13.54 -3.04
C ALA A 119 12.19 13.51 -2.00
N ASP A 120 11.91 12.91 -0.85
CA ASP A 120 12.88 12.67 0.21
C ASP A 120 13.89 11.59 -0.20
N ILE A 121 13.43 10.61 -0.99
CA ILE A 121 14.25 9.50 -1.49
C ILE A 121 14.05 9.38 -2.99
N VAL A 122 15.15 9.32 -3.74
CA VAL A 122 15.17 8.94 -5.16
C VAL A 122 15.91 7.61 -5.29
N LEU A 123 15.26 6.61 -5.89
CA LEU A 123 15.82 5.29 -6.15
C LEU A 123 15.86 5.03 -7.65
N VAL A 124 17.01 4.59 -8.14
CA VAL A 124 17.17 4.10 -9.50
C VAL A 124 16.71 2.66 -9.55
N THR A 125 15.81 2.35 -10.47
CA THR A 125 15.19 1.01 -10.57
C THR A 125 15.67 0.22 -11.77
N ASP A 126 16.65 0.75 -12.50
CA ASP A 126 17.30 0.09 -13.62
C ASP A 126 18.08 -1.13 -13.14
N GLU A 127 17.72 -2.31 -13.64
CA GLU A 127 18.44 -3.58 -13.44
C GLU A 127 18.63 -4.03 -11.99
N ILE A 128 18.00 -3.33 -11.05
CA ILE A 128 18.00 -3.69 -9.64
C ILE A 128 17.04 -4.84 -9.37
N ASP A 129 17.47 -5.75 -8.51
CA ASP A 129 16.61 -6.79 -7.96
C ASP A 129 15.52 -6.18 -7.04
N PRO A 130 14.27 -6.68 -7.08
CA PRO A 130 13.19 -6.27 -6.20
C PRO A 130 13.52 -6.22 -4.70
N ASP A 131 14.26 -7.20 -4.18
CA ASP A 131 14.61 -7.27 -2.76
C ASP A 131 15.71 -6.26 -2.43
N GLU A 132 16.69 -6.08 -3.31
CA GLU A 132 17.72 -5.04 -3.13
C GLU A 132 17.11 -3.63 -3.20
N LEU A 133 16.15 -3.39 -4.10
CA LEU A 133 15.42 -2.11 -4.15
C LEU A 133 14.69 -1.81 -2.84
N ALA A 134 14.01 -2.81 -2.27
CA ALA A 134 13.33 -2.66 -0.99
C ALA A 134 14.33 -2.46 0.16
N ALA A 135 15.43 -3.20 0.18
CA ALA A 135 16.48 -3.04 1.18
C ALA A 135 17.09 -1.63 1.12
N GLN A 136 17.32 -1.08 -0.08
CA GLN A 136 17.75 0.31 -0.26
C GLN A 136 16.73 1.32 0.28
N ALA A 137 15.45 1.13 -0.04
CA ALA A 137 14.39 1.99 0.47
C ALA A 137 14.35 1.98 2.00
N LEU A 138 14.39 0.80 2.63
CA LEU A 138 14.39 0.65 4.08
C LEU A 138 15.60 1.31 4.75
N ARG A 139 16.81 1.12 4.20
CA ARG A 139 18.02 1.78 4.69
C ARG A 139 17.91 3.31 4.65
N ARG A 140 17.28 3.86 3.61
CA ARG A 140 17.09 5.31 3.45
C ARG A 140 15.99 5.85 4.36
N LEU A 141 14.91 5.09 4.56
CA LEU A 141 13.80 5.46 5.46
C LEU A 141 14.23 5.48 6.94
N ALA A 142 15.14 4.60 7.35
CA ALA A 142 15.72 4.59 8.69
C ALA A 142 16.55 5.85 9.04
N GLY A 143 16.87 6.69 8.05
CA GLY A 143 17.49 8.00 8.26
C GLY A 143 16.51 9.17 8.33
N ILE A 144 15.21 8.90 8.11
CA ILE A 144 14.13 9.91 8.13
C ILE A 144 13.33 9.82 9.43
N PHE A 145 13.07 8.58 9.90
CA PHE A 145 12.33 8.27 11.13
C PHE A 145 13.26 7.74 12.21
#